data_AF-A0A0N8GKM6-F1
#
_entry.id   AF-A0A0N8GKM6-F1
#
_cell.length_a   1.000
_cell.length_b   1.000
_cell.length_c   1.000
_cell.angle_alpha   90.00
_cell.angle_beta   90.00
_cell.angle_gamma   90.00
#
_symmetry.space_group_name_H-M   'P 1'
#
loop_
_entity.id
_entity.type
_entity.pdbx_description
1 polymer ?
#
loop_
_entity_poly.entity_id
_entity_poly.type
_entity_poly.pdbx_seq_one_letter_code
_entity_poly.pdbx_strand_id
1 'polypeptide(L)'
;MWTVYGPGENLKVVNFTTNQELEVGITLNQEDTLEIDTRLGYKAVKKGDGSNQFFRLSPESVLWPLQRGENQVQIELSNTNESSKVIVHYVERFLAA
;
A
#
# COMPACT_ATOMS: atom_id res chain seq x y z
N MET A 1 -1.24 -3.00 -6.68
CA MET A 1 -2.37 -2.74 -5.77
C MET A 1 -2.06 -3.41 -4.46
N TRP A 2 -2.11 -2.67 -3.37
CA TRP A 2 -1.93 -3.18 -2.02
C TRP A 2 -3.29 -3.27 -1.35
N THR A 3 -3.53 -4.35 -0.64
CA THR A 3 -4.71 -4.54 0.21
C THR A 3 -4.24 -4.86 1.61
N VAL A 4 -4.65 -4.05 2.57
CA VAL A 4 -4.33 -4.21 4.00
C VAL A 4 -5.60 -4.60 4.72
N TYR A 5 -5.53 -5.65 5.53
CA TYR A 5 -6.60 -6.17 6.37
C TYR A 5 -6.28 -5.84 7.82
N GLY A 6 -7.25 -5.25 8.52
CA GLY A 6 -7.14 -4.92 9.93
C GLY A 6 -7.34 -6.13 10.86
N PRO A 7 -7.08 -5.95 12.17
CA PRO A 7 -6.74 -4.69 12.81
C PRO A 7 -5.32 -4.21 12.49
N GLY A 8 -5.08 -2.91 12.57
CA GLY A 8 -3.75 -2.34 12.37
C GLY A 8 -3.73 -0.83 12.20
N GLU A 9 -2.58 -0.23 12.49
CA GLU A 9 -2.39 1.21 12.50
C GLU A 9 -1.11 1.64 11.78
N ASN A 10 -1.15 2.83 11.16
CA ASN A 10 0.00 3.52 10.57
C ASN A 10 0.79 2.62 9.59
N LEU A 11 0.17 2.33 8.44
CA LEU A 11 0.83 1.55 7.39
C LEU A 11 2.00 2.35 6.83
N LYS A 12 3.19 1.75 6.78
CA LYS A 12 4.34 2.25 6.03
C LYS A 12 4.89 1.17 5.11
N VAL A 13 5.12 1.54 3.85
CA VAL A 13 5.71 0.66 2.83
C VAL A 13 6.90 1.37 2.20
N VAL A 14 8.08 0.79 2.33
CA VAL A 14 9.34 1.35 1.82
C VAL A 14 9.90 0.43 0.77
N ASN A 15 10.22 0.97 -0.41
CA ASN A 15 10.99 0.29 -1.43
C ASN A 15 12.45 0.77 -1.36
N PHE A 16 13.33 -0.07 -0.80
CA PHE A 16 14.75 0.24 -0.67
C PHE A 16 15.50 0.21 -2.01
N THR A 17 14.94 -0.43 -3.04
CA THR A 17 15.51 -0.40 -4.39
C THR A 17 15.37 0.98 -5.03
N THR A 18 14.31 1.73 -4.71
CA THR A 18 14.03 3.06 -5.29
C THR A 18 14.14 4.22 -4.30
N ASN A 19 14.34 3.94 -3.01
CA ASN A 19 14.23 4.91 -1.92
C ASN A 19 12.89 5.66 -1.89
N GLN A 20 11.81 5.00 -2.30
CA GLN A 20 10.46 5.57 -2.27
C GLN A 20 9.68 4.96 -1.12
N GLU A 21 8.92 5.80 -0.43
CA GLU A 21 8.06 5.38 0.67
C GLU A 21 6.61 5.79 0.44
N LEU A 22 5.72 5.06 1.09
CA LEU A 22 4.29 5.28 1.16
C LEU A 22 3.87 5.10 2.61
N GLU A 23 3.27 6.11 3.21
CA GLU A 23 2.85 6.09 4.61
C GLU A 23 1.40 6.62 4.73
N VAL A 24 0.55 5.84 5.40
CA VAL A 24 -0.87 6.16 5.58
C VAL A 24 -1.19 6.15 7.07
N GLY A 25 -1.46 7.33 7.62
CA GLY A 25 -1.96 7.47 9.00
C GLY A 25 -3.40 7.01 9.08
N ILE A 26 -3.62 5.77 9.51
CA ILE A 26 -4.95 5.15 9.56
C ILE A 26 -5.07 4.19 10.73
N THR A 27 -6.31 3.97 11.17
CA THR A 27 -6.72 2.87 12.05
C THR A 27 -7.68 1.98 11.29
N LEU A 28 -7.33 0.70 11.20
CA LEU A 28 -8.17 -0.37 10.69
C LEU A 28 -8.63 -1.20 11.89
N ASN A 29 -9.94 -1.35 12.06
CA ASN A 29 -10.50 -2.28 13.02
C ASN A 29 -10.51 -3.71 12.45
N GLN A 30 -11.03 -4.68 13.20
CA GLN A 30 -11.28 -6.01 12.66
C GLN A 30 -12.22 -5.93 11.45
N GLU A 31 -11.94 -6.73 10.42
CA GLU A 31 -12.63 -6.74 9.11
C GLU A 31 -12.49 -5.48 8.25
N ASP A 32 -11.90 -4.38 8.77
CA ASP A 32 -11.61 -3.21 7.94
C ASP A 32 -10.54 -3.56 6.89
N THR A 33 -10.71 -3.00 5.69
CA THR A 33 -9.69 -3.06 4.65
C THR A 33 -9.29 -1.68 4.17
N LEU A 34 -8.04 -1.57 3.72
CA LEU A 34 -7.49 -0.43 2.99
C LEU A 34 -6.94 -0.92 1.65
N GLU A 35 -7.42 -0.31 0.58
CA GLU A 35 -6.94 -0.53 -0.78
C GLU A 35 -6.09 0.66 -1.24
N ILE A 36 -4.87 0.38 -1.65
CA ILE A 36 -3.94 1.35 -2.20
C ILE A 36 -3.60 0.96 -3.64
N ASP A 37 -4.11 1.75 -4.57
CA ASP A 37 -3.83 1.60 -5.97
C ASP A 37 -2.63 2.47 -6.36
N THR A 38 -1.54 1.81 -6.77
CA THR A 38 -0.31 2.44 -7.26
C THR A 38 -0.14 2.29 -8.77
N ARG A 39 -1.17 1.82 -9.49
CA ARG A 39 -1.11 1.69 -10.95
C ARG A 39 -0.93 3.05 -11.61
N LEU A 40 -0.14 3.09 -12.68
CA LEU A 40 0.07 4.30 -13.46
C LEU A 40 -1.28 4.83 -13.98
N GLY A 41 -1.60 6.09 -13.68
CA GLY A 41 -2.85 6.74 -14.07
C GLY A 41 -4.06 6.47 -13.17
N TYR A 42 -3.95 5.60 -12.17
CA TYR A 42 -5.08 5.19 -11.29
C TYR A 42 -4.70 5.21 -9.81
N LYS A 43 -3.98 6.26 -9.38
CA LYS A 43 -3.54 6.42 -8.00
C LYS A 43 -4.71 6.69 -7.06
N ALA A 44 -4.96 5.80 -6.11
CA ALA A 44 -6.07 5.92 -5.16
C ALA A 44 -5.75 5.25 -3.82
N VAL A 45 -6.39 5.74 -2.75
CA VAL A 45 -6.35 5.13 -1.42
C VAL A 45 -7.77 5.11 -0.89
N LYS A 46 -8.33 3.94 -0.60
CA LYS A 46 -9.74 3.79 -0.18
C LYS A 46 -9.90 2.77 0.93
N LYS A 47 -10.85 2.97 1.84
CA LYS A 47 -11.30 1.88 2.72
C LYS A 47 -12.20 0.90 1.96
N GLY A 48 -12.45 -0.27 2.56
CA GLY A 48 -13.36 -1.29 2.02
C GLY A 48 -14.80 -0.80 1.76
N ASP A 49 -15.22 0.27 2.43
CA ASP A 49 -16.51 0.96 2.17
C ASP A 49 -16.48 1.90 0.95
N GLY A 50 -15.34 2.01 0.27
CA GLY A 50 -15.12 2.88 -0.88
C GLY A 50 -14.75 4.33 -0.53
N SER A 51 -14.73 4.70 0.75
CA SER A 51 -14.39 6.07 1.18
C SER A 51 -12.96 6.43 0.82
N ASN A 52 -12.76 7.63 0.28
CA ASN A 52 -11.44 8.13 -0.10
C ASN A 52 -10.59 8.44 1.14
N GLN A 53 -9.39 7.89 1.18
CA GLN A 53 -8.41 8.09 2.25
C GLN A 53 -7.10 8.72 1.75
N PHE A 54 -7.08 9.23 0.51
CA PHE A 54 -5.85 9.82 -0.07
C PHE A 54 -5.27 10.95 0.80
N PHE A 55 -6.12 11.71 1.49
CA PHE A 55 -5.71 12.80 2.38
C PHE A 55 -4.98 12.33 3.65
N ARG A 56 -4.92 11.01 3.92
CA ARG A 56 -4.18 10.41 5.04
C ARG A 56 -2.72 10.11 4.70
N LEU A 57 -2.31 10.28 3.43
CA LEU A 57 -0.94 10.09 3.00
C LEU A 57 -0.03 11.13 3.67
N SER A 58 1.16 10.70 4.12
CA SER A 58 2.19 11.64 4.55
C SER A 58 2.66 12.51 3.37
N PRO A 59 3.20 13.72 3.62
CA PRO A 59 3.71 14.59 2.55
C PRO A 59 4.81 13.96 1.69
N GLU A 60 5.62 13.07 2.28
CA GLU A 60 6.72 12.37 1.59
C GLU A 60 6.25 11.14 0.80
N SER A 61 4.98 10.75 0.95
CA SER A 61 4.44 9.55 0.33
C SER A 61 4.40 9.65 -1.20
N VAL A 62 4.97 8.64 -1.84
CA VAL A 62 4.87 8.42 -3.27
C VAL A 62 4.08 7.13 -3.50
N LEU A 63 3.01 7.19 -4.29
CA LEU A 63 2.36 5.98 -4.80
C LEU A 63 3.19 5.43 -5.96
N TRP A 64 4.17 4.60 -5.64
CA TRP A 64 5.19 4.10 -6.56
C TRP A 64 4.84 2.74 -7.19
N PRO A 65 5.24 2.50 -8.46
CA PRO A 65 5.20 1.17 -9.07
C PRO A 65 6.42 0.33 -8.65
N LEU A 66 6.32 -0.99 -8.78
CA LEU A 66 7.48 -1.89 -8.69
C LEU A 66 8.36 -1.73 -9.94
N GLN A 67 9.68 -1.80 -9.76
CA GLN A 67 10.65 -1.81 -10.86
C GLN A 67 10.81 -3.22 -11.45
N ARG A 68 11.39 -3.32 -12.64
CA ARG A 68 11.74 -4.62 -13.23
C ARG A 68 12.86 -5.27 -12.42
N GLY A 69 12.72 -6.56 -12.14
CA GLY A 69 13.70 -7.33 -11.39
C GLY A 69 13.38 -7.35 -9.89
N GLU A 70 14.41 -7.51 -9.08
CA GLU A 70 14.27 -7.61 -7.63
C GLU A 70 13.90 -6.25 -7.02
N ASN A 71 12.88 -6.25 -6.16
CA ASN A 71 12.50 -5.09 -5.36
C ASN A 71 12.58 -5.49 -3.88
N GLN A 72 13.43 -4.80 -3.12
CA GLN A 72 13.51 -4.98 -1.68
C GLN A 72 12.49 -4.08 -1.00
N VAL A 73 11.37 -4.66 -0.55
CA VAL A 73 10.26 -3.94 0.06
C VAL A 73 10.10 -4.32 1.53
N GLN A 74 9.98 -3.31 2.38
CA GLN A 74 9.62 -3.46 3.80
C GLN A 74 8.21 -2.92 4.02
N ILE A 75 7.46 -3.64 4.84
CA ILE A 75 6.08 -3.30 5.22
C ILE A 75 6.04 -3.24 6.75
N GLU A 76 5.55 -2.13 7.26
CA GLU A 76 5.33 -1.91 8.68
C GLU A 76 3.85 -1.59 8.91
N LEU A 77 3.29 -2.24 9.92
CA LEU A 77 1.93 -2.04 10.41
C LEU A 77 1.95 -2.29 11.92
N SER A 78 1.54 -1.30 12.69
CA SER A 78 1.45 -1.40 14.16
C SER A 78 0.10 -1.93 14.62
N ASN A 79 -0.02 -2.31 15.89
CA ASN A 79 -1.27 -2.76 16.52
C ASN A 79 -1.97 -3.91 15.77
N THR A 80 -1.20 -4.93 15.40
CA THR A 80 -1.63 -6.08 14.61
C THR A 80 -1.95 -7.30 15.47
N ASN A 81 -2.73 -8.24 14.92
CA ASN A 81 -2.97 -9.57 15.47
C ASN A 81 -2.93 -10.62 14.35
N GLU A 82 -3.40 -11.84 14.63
CA GLU A 82 -3.43 -12.96 13.67
C GLU A 82 -4.31 -12.74 12.44
N SER A 83 -5.25 -11.79 12.47
CA SER A 83 -6.10 -11.42 11.33
C SER A 83 -5.44 -10.38 10.41
N SER A 84 -4.43 -9.66 10.90
CA SER A 84 -3.76 -8.61 10.16
C SER A 84 -2.97 -9.18 8.98
N LYS A 85 -3.18 -8.61 7.79
CA LYS A 85 -2.53 -9.10 6.57
C LYS A 85 -2.30 -7.98 5.57
N VAL A 86 -1.18 -8.03 4.86
CA VAL A 86 -0.94 -7.18 3.68
C VAL A 86 -0.76 -8.07 2.46
N ILE A 87 -1.51 -7.78 1.40
CA ILE A 87 -1.42 -8.47 0.12
C ILE A 87 -1.02 -7.46 -0.95
N VAL A 88 -0.01 -7.79 -1.74
CA VAL A 88 0.33 -7.05 -2.95
C VAL A 88 -0.06 -7.86 -4.18
N HIS A 89 -0.89 -7.25 -5.01
CA HIS A 89 -1.18 -7.74 -6.36
C HIS A 89 -0.45 -6.85 -7.37
N TYR A 90 0.36 -7.47 -8.21
CA TYR A 90 1.07 -6.79 -9.29
C TYR A 90 0.92 -7.57 -10.60
N VAL A 91 1.13 -6.87 -11.70
CA VAL A 91 1.11 -7.44 -13.05
C VAL A 91 2.39 -7.02 -13.74
N GLU A 92 3.10 -7.98 -14.32
CA GLU A 92 4.28 -7.70 -15.12
C GLU A 92 3.89 -6.95 -16.39
N ARG A 93 4.67 -5.92 -16.73
CA ARG A 93 4.49 -5.17 -17.98
C ARG A 93 5.67 -5.45 -18.89
N PHE A 94 5.37 -5.95 -20.08
CA PHE A 94 6.34 -6.17 -21.13
C PHE A 94 6.10 -5.14 -22.24
N LEU A 95 7.17 -4.56 -22.77
CA LEU A 95 7.07 -3.87 -24.06
C LEU A 95 6.97 -4.97 -25.12
N ALA A 96 5.90 -4.96 -25.91
CA ALA A 96 5.86 -5.80 -27.11
C ALA A 96 7.00 -5.39 -28.05
N ALA A 97 7.66 -6.38 -28.63
CA ALA A 97 8.76 -6.18 -29.59
C ALA A 97 8.26 -5.57 -30.90
#